data_AF-A0A2G9ZVR1-F1
#
_entry.id   AF-A0A2G9ZVR1-F1
#
_cell.length_a   1.000
_cell.length_b   1.000
_cell.length_c   1.000
_cell.angle_alpha   90.00
_cell.angle_beta   90.00
_cell.angle_gamma   90.00
#
_symmetry.space_group_name_H-M   'P 1'
#
loop_
_entity.id
_entity.type
_entity.pdbx_description
1 polymer ?
#
loop_
_entity_poly.entity_id
_entity_poly.type
_entity_poly.pdbx_seq_one_letter_code
_entity_poly.pdbx_strand_id
1 'polypeptide(L)' 'MVQRKVHTSNKFDKDAALAIRRGKDMTKLRAVIELLVTRQPLPRELKGHPLKGDWKDYRDLHIEPDWLLIYKVDDA' A
#
# COMPACT_ATOMS: atom_id res chain seq x y z
N MET A 1 20.23 7.12 -5.03
CA MET A 1 18.89 7.00 -4.41
C MET A 1 18.43 5.56 -4.60
N VAL A 2 18.20 4.80 -3.52
CA VAL A 2 17.81 3.37 -3.62
C VAL A 2 16.29 3.29 -3.64
N GLN A 3 15.71 2.85 -4.75
CA GLN A 3 14.27 2.62 -4.88
C GLN A 3 13.99 1.12 -4.77
N ARG A 4 12.98 0.73 -3.97
CA ARG A 4 12.51 -0.66 -3.93
C ARG A 4 11.83 -1.01 -5.25
N LYS A 5 12.03 -2.24 -5.73
CA LYS A 5 11.29 -2.75 -6.88
C LYS A 5 9.84 -3.03 -6.47
N VAL A 6 8.88 -2.52 -7.23
CA VAL A 6 7.45 -2.73 -6.97
C VAL A 6 6.99 -3.99 -7.69
N HIS A 7 6.30 -4.86 -6.96
CA HIS A 7 5.60 -6.01 -7.49
C HIS A 7 4.13 -5.90 -7.11
N THR A 8 3.25 -6.02 -8.11
CA THR A 8 1.79 -6.08 -7.89
C THR A 8 1.29 -7.50 -8.05
N SER A 9 0.17 -7.80 -7.40
CA SER A 9 -0.55 -9.07 -7.59
C SER A 9 -1.71 -8.87 -8.56
N ASN A 10 -2.14 -9.93 -9.24
CA ASN A 10 -3.35 -9.89 -10.09
C ASN A 10 -4.59 -9.40 -9.32
N LYS A 11 -4.67 -9.67 -8.02
CA LYS A 11 -5.75 -9.18 -7.16
C LYS A 11 -5.63 -7.66 -6.95
N PHE A 12 -4.44 -7.17 -6.67
CA PHE A 12 -4.18 -5.73 -6.55
C PHE A 12 -4.58 -4.99 -7.82
N ASP A 13 -4.19 -5.47 -9.01
CA ASP A 13 -4.49 -4.78 -10.27
C ASP A 13 -6.00 -4.67 -10.52
N LYS A 14 -6.76 -5.73 -10.20
CA LYS A 14 -8.23 -5.73 -10.26
C LYS A 14 -8.85 -4.77 -9.24
N ASP A 15 -8.34 -4.77 -8.01
CA ASP A 15 -8.86 -3.91 -6.93
C ASP A 15 -8.54 -2.43 -7.21
N ALA A 16 -7.38 -2.12 -7.78
CA ALA A 16 -7.00 -0.78 -8.22
C ALA A 16 -7.88 -0.28 -9.38
N ALA A 17 -8.16 -1.14 -10.36
CA ALA A 17 -9.10 -0.82 -11.44
C ALA A 17 -10.52 -0.56 -10.91
N LEU A 18 -10.96 -1.31 -9.90
CA LEU A 18 -12.24 -1.09 -9.25
C LEU A 18 -12.27 0.23 -8.45
N ALA A 19 -11.19 0.57 -7.77
CA ALA A 19 -11.07 1.85 -7.05
C ALA A 19 -11.18 3.05 -8.01
N ILE A 20 -10.51 2.98 -9.17
CA ILE A 20 -10.64 3.98 -10.25
C ILE A 20 -12.11 4.11 -10.69
N ARG A 21 -12.76 2.97 -10.98
CA ARG A 21 -14.18 2.95 -11.40
C ARG A 21 -15.13 3.52 -10.36
N ARG A 22 -14.79 3.41 -9.08
CA ARG A 22 -15.54 3.98 -7.94
C ARG A 22 -15.24 5.46 -7.70
N GLY A 23 -14.37 6.08 -8.50
CA GLY A 23 -14.01 7.49 -8.35
C GLY A 23 -13.09 7.77 -7.16
N LYS A 24 -12.37 6.76 -6.65
CA LYS A 24 -11.37 6.98 -5.60
C LYS A 24 -10.20 7.80 -6.15
N ASP A 25 -9.65 8.65 -5.30
CA ASP A 25 -8.52 9.49 -5.65
C ASP A 25 -7.21 8.69 -5.68
N MET A 26 -6.83 8.24 -6.87
CA MET A 26 -5.62 7.44 -7.08
C MET A 26 -4.31 8.19 -6.82
N THR A 27 -4.35 9.53 -6.71
CA THR A 27 -3.15 10.30 -6.35
C THR A 27 -2.71 9.98 -4.92
N LYS A 28 -3.66 9.74 -4.00
CA LYS A 28 -3.37 9.30 -2.63
C LYS A 28 -2.70 7.93 -2.61
N LEU A 29 -3.20 6.97 -3.38
CA LEU A 29 -2.59 5.65 -3.50
C LEU A 29 -1.15 5.77 -4.04
N ARG A 30 -0.95 6.56 -5.09
CA ARG A 30 0.37 6.75 -5.69
C ARG A 30 1.36 7.39 -4.72
N ALA A 31 0.94 8.40 -3.97
CA ALA A 31 1.77 9.05 -2.95
C ALA A 31 2.23 8.05 -1.87
N VAL A 32 1.33 7.19 -1.39
CA VAL A 32 1.67 6.15 -0.42
C VAL A 32 2.67 5.15 -1.01
N ILE A 33 2.47 4.68 -2.24
CA ILE A 33 3.41 3.78 -2.92
C ILE A 33 4.78 4.43 -3.07
N GLU A 34 4.84 5.72 -3.42
CA GLU A 34 6.10 6.44 -3.56
C GLU A 34 6.87 6.54 -2.24
N LEU A 35 6.19 6.81 -1.13
CA LEU A 35 6.81 6.77 0.21
C LEU A 35 7.38 5.38 0.52
N LEU A 36 6.63 4.33 0.20
CA LEU A 36 7.08 2.94 0.39
C LEU A 36 8.30 2.61 -0.48
N VAL A 37 8.30 3.00 -1.75
CA VAL A 37 9.40 2.74 -2.70
C VAL A 37 10.67 3.47 -2.30
N THR A 38 10.54 4.71 -1.83
CA THR A 38 11.66 5.59 -1.46
C THR A 38 12.18 5.35 -0.04
N ARG A 39 11.61 4.38 0.70
CA ARG A 39 11.94 4.10 2.11
C ARG A 39 11.72 5.29 3.03
N GLN A 40 10.81 6.19 2.67
CA GLN A 40 10.46 7.32 3.51
C GLN A 40 9.59 6.88 4.69
N PRO A 41 9.68 7.57 5.84
CA PRO A 41 8.82 7.29 6.97
C PRO A 41 7.35 7.57 6.60
N LEU A 42 6.47 6.63 6.94
CA LEU A 42 5.03 6.80 6.72
C LEU A 42 4.46 7.77 7.77
N PRO A 43 3.60 8.72 7.35
CA PRO A 43 2.83 9.54 8.29
C PRO A 43 2.06 8.67 9.30
N ARG A 44 2.00 9.12 10.56
CA ARG A 44 1.24 8.43 11.64
C ARG A 44 -0.23 8.21 11.30
N GLU A 45 -0.80 9.07 10.47
CA GLU A 45 -2.21 9.04 10.06
C GLU A 45 -2.57 7.79 9.26
N LEU A 46 -1.58 7.21 8.56
CA LEU A 46 -1.78 6.04 7.69
C LEU A 46 -1.96 4.72 8.46
N LYS A 47 -1.95 4.75 9.81
CA LYS A 47 -2.26 3.64 10.73
C LYS A 47 -1.70 2.29 10.27
N GLY A 48 -0.41 2.30 9.93
CA GLY A 48 0.28 1.08 9.48
C GLY A 48 0.33 0.06 10.61
N HIS A 49 -0.43 -1.03 10.50
CA HIS A 49 -0.40 -2.11 11.49
C HIS A 49 0.13 -3.40 10.85
N PRO A 50 0.89 -4.22 11.60
CA PRO A 50 1.24 -5.55 11.14
C PRO A 50 0.00 -6.44 11.21
N LEU A 51 -0.29 -7.16 10.13
CA LEU A 51 -1.34 -8.17 10.14
C LEU A 51 -0.90 -9.39 10.94
N LYS A 52 -1.86 -10.13 11.51
CA LYS A 52 -1.61 -11.31 12.35
C LYS A 52 -1.81 -12.61 11.57
N GLY A 53 -1.27 -13.72 12.09
CA GLY A 53 -1.43 -15.06 11.52
C GLY A 53 -0.60 -15.26 10.26
N ASP A 54 -1.19 -15.85 9.22
CA ASP A 54 -0.54 -16.11 7.92
C ASP A 54 -0.07 -14.82 7.21
N TRP A 55 -0.57 -13.66 7.66
CA TRP A 55 -0.25 -12.35 7.13
C TRP A 55 0.84 -11.60 7.92
N LYS A 56 1.61 -12.29 8.76
CA LYS A 56 2.64 -11.69 9.64
C LYS A 56 3.67 -10.80 8.92
N ASP A 57 3.97 -11.09 7.65
CA ASP A 57 4.93 -10.31 6.86
C ASP A 57 4.25 -9.19 6.06
N TYR A 58 2.91 -9.12 6.12
CA TYR A 58 2.12 -8.09 5.48
C TYR A 58 1.72 -7.01 6.47
N ARG A 59 1.57 -5.81 5.93
CA ARG A 59 1.13 -4.62 6.63
C ARG A 59 -0.08 -4.07 5.91
N ASP A 60 -1.05 -3.60 6.68
CA ASP A 60 -2.16 -2.82 6.16
C ASP A 60 -1.94 -1.33 6.44
N LEU A 61 -2.43 -0.50 5.53
CA LEU A 61 -2.28 0.95 5.56
C LEU A 61 -3.58 1.58 5.09
N HIS A 62 -4.18 2.44 5.91
CA HIS A 62 -5.44 3.10 5.56
C HIS A 62 -5.16 4.38 4.77
N ILE A 63 -5.54 4.39 3.49
CA ILE A 63 -5.52 5.59 2.64
C ILE A 63 -6.73 6.46 3.00
N GLU A 64 -7.88 5.83 3.24
CA GLU A 64 -9.11 6.42 3.79
C GLU A 64 -9.72 5.42 4.80
N PRO A 65 -10.70 5.83 5.63
CA PRO A 65 -11.34 4.92 6.58
C PRO A 65 -11.95 3.66 5.96
N ASP A 66 -12.41 3.72 4.70
CA ASP A 66 -12.99 2.62 3.93
C ASP A 66 -12.06 2.10 2.81
N TRP A 67 -10.80 2.56 2.76
CA TRP A 67 -9.86 2.24 1.70
C TRP A 67 -8.48 1.96 2.24
N LEU A 68 -8.08 0.68 2.18
CA LEU A 68 -6.80 0.20 2.68
C LEU A 68 -5.92 -0.37 1.57
N LEU A 69 -4.61 -0.32 1.81
CA LEU A 69 -3.56 -0.95 1.03
C LEU A 69 -2.92 -2.04 1.88
N ILE A 70 -2.93 -3.28 1.38
CA ILE A 70 -2.14 -4.38 1.95
C ILE A 70 -0.86 -4.50 1.14
N TYR A 71 0.28 -4.48 1.82
CA TYR A 71 1.59 -4.58 1.19
C TYR A 71 2.57 -5.40 2.03
N LYS A 72 3.61 -5.89 1.37
CA LYS A 72 4.77 -6.53 2.01
C LYS A 72 6.02 -5.78 1.55
N VAL A 73 6.99 -5.65 2.45
CA VAL A 73 8.33 -5.15 2.12
C VAL A 73 9.28 -6.31 2.30
N ASP A 74 9.89 -6.74 1.20
CA ASP A 74 10.99 -7.70 1.24
C ASP A 74 12.30 -6.90 1.39
N ASP A 75 12.99 -7.07 2.52
CA ASP A 75 14.32 -6.47 2.76
C ASP A 75 15.44 -7.42 2.25
N ALA A 76 15.26 -7.99 1.06
CA ALA A 76 16.30 -8.75 0.35
C ALA A 76 17.33 -7.81 -0.30
#